data_AF-Q32LE7-F1
#
_entry.id   AF-Q32LE7-F1
#
_cell.length_a   1.000
_cell.length_b   1.000
_cell.length_c   1.000
_cell.angle_alpha   90.00
_cell.angle_beta   90.00
_cell.angle_gamma   90.00
#
_symmetry.space_group_name_H-M   'P 1'
#
loop_
_entity.id
_entity.type
_entity.pdbx_description
1 polymer ?
#
loop_
_entity_poly.entity_id
_entity_poly.type
_entity_poly.pdbx_seq_one_letter_code
_entity_poly.pdbx_strand_id
1 'polypeptide(L)'
;MDSRIPYDDYPVVFLPAYENPPAWIPPHERVYHPDYNNELTQFLPRIVTLKKPPGAQLGFNIRGGKASQLGIFISKVIPDSDAHRAGLQEGDQVLAVNDVDFQDIEHSKAVEILKTAREISMRVRFFPYNYHRQKERTVH
;
A
#
# COMPACT_ATOMS: atom_id res chain seq x y z
N MET A 1 -31.01 -16.19 28.48
CA MET A 1 -32.19 -16.68 27.73
C MET A 1 -32.01 -16.18 26.31
N ASP A 2 -31.75 -17.06 25.36
CA ASP A 2 -31.64 -16.66 23.95
C ASP A 2 -33.00 -16.13 23.51
N SER A 3 -33.11 -14.82 23.37
CA SER A 3 -34.26 -14.16 22.74
C SER A 3 -34.20 -14.44 21.25
N ARG A 4 -34.51 -15.67 20.85
CA ARG A 4 -34.73 -16.02 19.45
C ARG A 4 -35.96 -15.23 19.01
N ILE A 5 -35.75 -14.27 18.12
CA ILE A 5 -36.85 -13.55 17.47
C ILE A 5 -37.67 -14.61 16.71
N PRO A 6 -39.01 -14.65 16.90
CA PRO A 6 -39.89 -15.53 16.15
C PRO A 6 -39.64 -15.39 14.64
N TYR A 7 -39.72 -16.49 13.88
CA TYR A 7 -39.44 -16.45 12.45
C TYR A 7 -40.31 -15.45 11.68
N ASP A 8 -41.53 -15.21 12.17
CA ASP A 8 -42.50 -14.28 11.56
C ASP A 8 -42.12 -12.80 11.74
N ASP A 9 -41.25 -12.48 12.69
CA ASP A 9 -40.77 -11.11 12.97
C ASP A 9 -39.47 -10.77 12.25
N TYR A 10 -38.87 -11.70 11.50
CA TYR A 10 -37.74 -11.33 10.64
C TYR A 10 -38.25 -10.39 9.55
N PRO A 11 -37.62 -9.22 9.36
CA PRO A 11 -37.97 -8.36 8.25
C PRO A 11 -37.79 -9.15 6.95
N VAL A 12 -38.77 -9.04 6.04
CA VAL A 12 -38.65 -9.61 4.71
C VAL A 12 -37.49 -8.91 4.01
N VAL A 13 -36.31 -9.55 4.03
CA VAL A 13 -35.15 -9.06 3.30
C VAL A 13 -35.34 -9.45 1.86
N PHE A 14 -35.68 -8.48 1.03
CA PHE A 14 -35.63 -8.68 -0.42
C PHE A 14 -34.17 -8.84 -0.81
N LEU A 15 -33.81 -10.05 -1.21
CA LEU A 15 -32.52 -10.27 -1.84
C LEU A 15 -32.42 -9.38 -3.08
N PRO A 16 -31.23 -8.82 -3.36
CA PRO A 16 -31.02 -8.16 -4.64
C PRO A 16 -31.38 -9.13 -5.77
N ALA A 17 -31.89 -8.59 -6.87
CA ALA A 17 -32.14 -9.40 -8.06
C ALA A 17 -30.86 -10.17 -8.40
N TYR A 18 -31.00 -11.45 -8.75
CA TYR A 18 -29.85 -12.24 -9.17
C TYR A 18 -29.24 -11.60 -10.42
N GLU A 19 -28.03 -11.09 -10.29
CA GLU A 19 -27.24 -10.62 -11.41
C GLU A 19 -26.46 -11.80 -11.99
N ASN A 20 -26.64 -12.03 -13.28
CA ASN A 20 -25.81 -13.01 -13.98
C ASN A 20 -24.34 -12.60 -13.88
N PRO A 21 -23.40 -13.57 -13.78
CA PRO A 21 -22.00 -13.23 -13.82
C PRO A 21 -21.69 -12.48 -15.12
N PRO A 22 -20.76 -11.51 -15.08
CA PRO A 22 -20.34 -10.81 -16.27
C PRO A 22 -19.82 -11.82 -17.31
N ALA A 23 -20.14 -11.57 -18.58
CA ALA A 23 -19.70 -12.45 -19.67
C ALA A 23 -18.17 -12.55 -19.68
N TRP A 24 -17.65 -13.75 -19.97
CA TRP A 24 -16.21 -13.91 -20.13
C TRP A 24 -15.75 -13.16 -21.37
N ILE A 25 -14.79 -12.26 -21.18
CA ILE A 25 -14.20 -11.46 -22.26
C ILE A 25 -12.81 -12.05 -22.59
N PRO A 26 -12.48 -12.34 -23.86
CA PRO A 26 -11.15 -12.81 -24.26
C PRO A 26 -10.01 -11.85 -23.87
N PRO A 27 -8.81 -12.34 -23.50
CA PRO A 27 -7.71 -11.46 -23.06
C PRO A 27 -7.34 -10.33 -24.02
N HIS A 28 -7.43 -10.56 -25.33
CA HIS A 28 -7.12 -9.56 -26.35
C HIS A 28 -8.18 -8.46 -26.47
N GLU A 29 -9.41 -8.71 -26.02
CA GLU A 29 -10.50 -7.73 -25.98
C GLU A 29 -10.52 -6.93 -24.67
N ARG A 30 -9.93 -7.47 -23.59
CA ARG A 30 -9.87 -6.81 -22.28
C ARG A 30 -9.06 -5.53 -22.28
N VAL A 31 -8.04 -5.42 -23.13
CA VAL A 31 -7.08 -4.30 -23.13
C VAL A 31 -7.79 -2.94 -23.20
N TYR A 32 -8.87 -2.87 -23.97
CA TYR A 32 -9.66 -1.65 -24.18
C TYR A 32 -11.08 -1.75 -23.58
N HIS A 33 -11.38 -2.80 -22.81
CA HIS A 33 -12.71 -3.00 -22.25
C HIS A 33 -12.91 -2.12 -21.00
N PRO A 34 -14.02 -1.37 -20.87
CA PRO A 34 -14.23 -0.45 -19.75
C PRO A 34 -14.22 -1.14 -18.38
N ASP A 35 -14.70 -2.38 -18.31
CA ASP A 35 -14.71 -3.16 -17.05
C ASP A 35 -13.33 -3.69 -16.65
N TYR A 36 -12.32 -3.60 -17.53
CA TYR A 36 -10.96 -4.08 -17.26
C TYR A 36 -9.99 -2.91 -17.16
N ASN A 37 -9.65 -2.54 -15.93
CA ASN A 37 -8.51 -1.65 -15.69
C ASN A 37 -7.20 -2.43 -15.79
N ASN A 38 -6.54 -2.36 -16.95
CA ASN A 38 -5.25 -3.01 -17.19
C ASN A 38 -4.05 -2.16 -16.74
N GLU A 39 -4.27 -0.95 -16.20
CA GLU A 39 -3.22 -0.09 -15.64
C GLU A 39 -2.75 -0.62 -14.27
N LEU A 40 -2.19 -1.83 -14.28
CA LEU A 40 -1.54 -2.42 -13.12
C LEU A 40 -0.14 -1.85 -12.88
N THR A 41 0.37 -1.07 -13.85
CA THR A 41 1.67 -0.38 -13.83
C THR A 41 1.90 0.37 -12.53
N GLN A 42 0.87 1.04 -11.98
CA GLN A 42 0.95 1.74 -10.70
C GLN A 42 1.20 0.81 -9.50
N PHE A 43 0.75 -0.45 -9.56
CA PHE A 43 0.92 -1.47 -8.52
C PHE A 43 2.16 -2.34 -8.73
N LEU A 44 2.88 -2.16 -9.84
CA LEU A 44 4.15 -2.84 -10.06
C LEU A 44 5.26 -2.18 -9.23
N PRO A 45 6.30 -2.95 -8.83
CA PRO A 45 7.46 -2.36 -8.19
C PRO A 45 8.16 -1.35 -9.11
N ARG A 46 8.44 -0.15 -8.60
CA ARG A 46 9.20 0.91 -9.25
C ARG A 46 10.46 1.24 -8.46
N ILE A 47 11.49 1.72 -9.15
CA ILE A 47 12.72 2.21 -8.52
C ILE A 47 12.63 3.73 -8.41
N VAL A 48 12.86 4.24 -7.21
CA VAL A 48 12.87 5.66 -6.90
C VAL A 48 14.25 5.99 -6.36
N THR A 49 14.91 6.98 -6.95
CA THR A 49 16.23 7.44 -6.49
C THR A 49 16.09 8.78 -5.81
N LEU A 50 16.51 8.86 -4.54
CA LEU A 50 16.56 10.08 -3.76
C LEU A 50 18.00 10.47 -3.49
N LYS A 51 18.33 11.74 -3.72
CA LYS A 51 19.59 12.34 -3.29
C LYS A 51 19.31 13.13 -2.02
N LYS A 52 19.94 12.77 -0.91
CA LYS A 52 19.76 13.44 0.37
C LYS A 52 20.75 14.61 0.47
N PRO A 53 20.28 15.88 0.49
CA PRO A 53 21.16 17.01 0.77
C PRO A 53 21.75 16.92 2.19
N PRO A 54 22.99 17.39 2.43
CA PRO A 54 23.54 17.51 3.77
C PRO A 54 22.61 18.34 4.67
N GLY A 55 22.20 17.78 5.81
CA GLY A 55 21.32 18.45 6.78
C GLY A 55 19.82 18.39 6.47
N ALA A 56 19.42 17.92 5.28
CA ALA A 56 18.00 17.80 4.93
C ALA A 56 17.35 16.54 5.52
N GLN A 57 16.05 16.66 5.80
CA GLN A 57 15.19 15.53 6.16
C GLN A 57 14.84 14.73 4.89
N LEU A 58 14.52 13.44 5.05
CA LEU A 58 14.19 12.54 3.93
C LEU A 58 12.96 12.98 3.12
N GLY A 59 12.10 13.81 3.69
CA GLY A 59 10.85 14.22 3.02
C GLY A 59 9.71 13.24 3.16
N PHE A 60 9.87 12.13 3.89
CA PHE A 60 8.81 11.17 4.15
C PHE A 60 8.99 10.49 5.51
N ASN A 61 7.89 9.93 6.02
CA ASN A 61 7.85 9.10 7.20
C ASN A 61 7.59 7.65 6.81
N ILE A 62 8.21 6.73 7.55
CA ILE A 62 7.97 5.31 7.43
C ILE A 62 7.19 4.80 8.64
N ARG A 63 6.41 3.75 8.44
CA ARG A 63 5.74 2.99 9.50
C ARG A 63 5.86 1.49 9.24
N GLY A 64 5.63 0.71 10.27
CA GLY A 64 5.73 -0.76 10.19
C GLY A 64 7.14 -1.26 10.44
N GLY A 65 7.51 -2.32 9.73
CA GLY A 65 8.69 -3.14 9.99
C GLY A 65 8.29 -4.54 10.44
N LYS A 66 9.29 -5.36 10.74
CA LYS A 66 9.11 -6.78 11.08
C LYS A 66 8.02 -7.04 12.12
N ALA A 67 7.92 -6.20 13.16
CA ALA A 67 6.89 -6.29 14.20
C ALA A 67 5.44 -6.20 13.68
N SER A 68 5.23 -5.52 12.55
CA SER A 68 3.91 -5.39 11.92
C SER A 68 3.55 -6.54 10.98
N GLN A 69 4.51 -7.41 10.64
CA GLN A 69 4.39 -8.51 9.68
C GLN A 69 3.93 -8.12 8.25
N LEU A 70 3.74 -6.83 7.99
CA LEU A 70 3.32 -6.31 6.68
C LEU A 70 4.48 -5.68 5.90
N GLY A 71 5.60 -5.38 6.58
CA GLY A 71 6.76 -4.68 6.01
C GLY A 71 6.80 -3.19 6.36
N ILE A 72 7.68 -2.45 5.67
CA ILE A 72 7.85 -1.00 5.83
C ILE A 72 6.99 -0.26 4.81
N PHE A 73 6.16 0.68 5.28
CA PHE A 73 5.30 1.52 4.43
C PHE A 73 5.60 3.00 4.62
N ILE A 74 5.41 3.77 3.56
CA ILE A 74 5.41 5.22 3.59
C ILE A 74 4.10 5.71 4.19
N SER A 75 4.19 6.37 5.35
CA SER A 75 3.03 6.86 6.09
C SER A 75 2.67 8.31 5.80
N LYS A 76 3.66 9.12 5.47
CA LYS A 76 3.49 10.53 5.12
C LYS A 76 4.59 10.93 4.15
N VAL A 77 4.24 11.73 3.15
CA VAL A 77 5.23 12.41 2.29
C VAL A 77 5.04 13.91 2.45
N ILE A 78 6.16 14.62 2.64
CA ILE A 78 6.18 16.08 2.79
C ILE A 78 6.03 16.68 1.38
N PRO A 79 5.02 17.52 1.13
CA PRO A 79 4.89 18.24 -0.13
C PRO A 79 6.17 19.03 -0.46
N ASP A 80 6.50 19.14 -1.74
CA ASP A 80 7.70 19.82 -2.24
C ASP A 80 9.05 19.31 -1.69
N SER A 81 9.06 18.12 -1.09
CA SER A 81 10.29 17.43 -0.74
C SER A 81 10.87 16.65 -1.93
N ASP A 82 12.13 16.21 -1.81
CA ASP A 82 12.75 15.32 -2.80
C ASP A 82 11.97 14.01 -2.97
N ALA A 83 11.42 13.49 -1.87
CA ALA A 83 10.57 12.30 -1.87
C ALA A 83 9.29 12.50 -2.70
N HIS A 84 8.63 13.65 -2.54
CA HIS A 84 7.44 13.99 -3.32
C HIS A 84 7.77 14.13 -4.81
N ARG A 85 8.85 14.86 -5.14
CA ARG A 85 9.30 15.02 -6.53
C ARG A 85 9.73 13.71 -7.19
N ALA A 86 10.23 12.76 -6.42
CA ALA A 86 10.62 11.45 -6.92
C ALA A 86 9.43 10.49 -7.10
N GLY A 87 8.20 10.90 -6.75
CA GLY A 87 6.99 10.11 -6.92
C GLY A 87 6.73 9.12 -5.78
N LEU A 88 7.27 9.36 -4.58
CA LEU A 88 6.81 8.65 -3.39
C LEU A 88 5.47 9.19 -2.93
N GLN A 89 4.60 8.28 -2.51
CA GLN A 89 3.28 8.61 -1.98
C GLN A 89 2.95 7.75 -0.75
N GLU A 90 1.95 8.17 0.00
CA GLU A 90 1.44 7.39 1.13
C GLU A 90 0.86 6.05 0.65
N GLY A 91 1.18 4.97 1.35
CA GLY A 91 0.77 3.62 0.97
C GLY A 91 1.75 2.89 0.04
N ASP A 92 2.84 3.54 -0.38
CA ASP A 92 3.98 2.83 -0.97
C ASP A 92 4.62 1.90 0.08
N GLN A 93 4.84 0.64 -0.30
CA GLN A 93 5.63 -0.32 0.45
C GLN A 93 7.08 -0.27 -0.02
N VAL A 94 8.03 -0.17 0.92
CA VAL A 94 9.46 -0.23 0.62
C VAL A 94 9.89 -1.69 0.60
N LEU A 95 10.30 -2.17 -0.56
CA LEU A 95 10.76 -3.56 -0.74
C LEU A 95 12.26 -3.67 -0.53
N ALA A 96 13.05 -2.74 -1.06
CA ALA A 96 14.50 -2.74 -0.89
C ALA A 96 15.08 -1.32 -0.96
N VAL A 97 16.24 -1.10 -0.37
CA VAL A 97 16.99 0.15 -0.41
C VAL A 97 18.48 -0.14 -0.55
N ASN A 98 19.13 0.39 -1.60
CA ASN A 98 20.57 0.22 -1.85
C ASN A 98 21.01 -1.26 -1.72
N ASP A 99 20.27 -2.16 -2.36
CA ASP A 99 20.47 -3.63 -2.32
C ASP A 99 20.23 -4.31 -0.97
N VAL A 100 19.71 -3.59 0.03
CA VAL A 100 19.24 -4.15 1.29
C VAL A 100 17.74 -4.44 1.20
N ASP A 101 17.33 -5.66 1.54
CA ASP A 101 15.91 -6.03 1.63
C ASP A 101 15.23 -5.35 2.83
N PHE A 102 14.09 -4.71 2.58
CA PHE A 102 13.28 -3.98 3.56
C PHE A 102 11.97 -4.70 3.88
N GLN A 103 11.71 -5.88 3.31
CA GLN A 103 10.48 -6.64 3.57
C GLN A 103 10.42 -7.12 5.03
N ASP A 104 11.52 -7.70 5.53
CA ASP A 104 11.61 -8.29 6.89
C ASP A 104 12.54 -7.52 7.84
N ILE A 105 12.83 -6.26 7.51
CA ILE A 105 13.74 -5.43 8.30
C ILE A 105 13.06 -4.89 9.57
N GLU A 106 13.85 -4.75 10.63
CA GLU A 106 13.46 -4.04 11.84
C GLU A 106 13.22 -2.55 11.56
N HIS A 107 12.20 -1.97 12.20
CA HIS A 107 11.87 -0.55 12.03
C HIS A 107 13.05 0.37 12.33
N SER A 108 13.72 0.12 13.47
CA SER A 108 14.89 0.88 13.89
C SER A 108 16.03 0.80 12.87
N LYS A 109 16.27 -0.39 12.30
CA LYS A 109 17.33 -0.60 11.31
C LYS A 109 17.02 0.06 9.98
N ALA A 110 15.77 0.00 9.53
CA ALA A 110 15.31 0.74 8.35
C ALA A 110 15.55 2.25 8.49
N VAL A 111 15.18 2.83 9.63
CA VAL A 111 15.40 4.25 9.93
C VAL A 111 16.89 4.59 9.94
N GLU A 112 17.74 3.74 10.52
CA GLU A 112 19.20 3.92 10.56
C GLU A 112 19.81 3.95 9.16
N ILE A 113 19.47 2.99 8.30
CA ILE A 113 19.96 2.89 6.92
C ILE A 113 19.53 4.11 6.11
N LEU A 114 18.25 4.47 6.16
CA LEU A 114 17.70 5.63 5.46
C LEU A 114 18.32 6.94 5.96
N LYS A 115 18.64 7.06 7.25
CA LYS A 115 19.30 8.26 7.78
C LYS A 115 20.77 8.36 7.38
N THR A 116 21.47 7.24 7.25
CA THR A 116 22.93 7.21 7.01
C THR A 116 23.27 7.37 5.52
N ALA A 117 22.40 6.88 4.64
CA ALA A 117 22.60 6.94 3.20
C ALA A 117 22.53 8.39 2.66
N ARG A 118 23.50 8.74 1.80
CA ARG A 118 23.54 10.03 1.06
C ARG A 118 22.73 9.96 -0.23
N GLU A 119 22.75 8.81 -0.89
CA GLU A 119 21.92 8.49 -2.05
C GLU A 119 21.18 7.19 -1.74
N ILE A 120 19.87 7.20 -2.03
CA ILE A 120 18.94 6.16 -1.66
C ILE A 120 18.23 5.73 -2.93
N SER A 121 18.64 4.59 -3.49
CA SER A 121 17.89 3.89 -4.53
C SER A 121 16.96 2.90 -3.85
N MET A 122 15.67 3.21 -3.84
CA MET A 122 14.66 2.38 -3.20
C MET A 122 13.74 1.75 -4.22
N ARG A 123 13.45 0.46 -4.04
CA ARG A 123 12.43 -0.26 -4.79
C ARG A 123 11.15 -0.23 -3.99
N VAL A 124 10.13 0.45 -4.50
CA VAL A 124 8.84 0.64 -3.83
C VAL A 124 7.70 0.06 -4.66
N ARG A 125 6.60 -0.29 -4.02
CA ARG A 125 5.38 -0.76 -4.67
C ARG A 125 4.17 -0.07 -4.04
N PHE A 126 3.30 0.54 -4.83
CA PHE A 126 2.06 1.08 -4.29
C PHE A 126 1.16 -0.07 -3.85
N PHE A 127 0.90 -0.18 -2.55
CA PHE A 127 0.06 -1.25 -2.00
C PHE A 127 -0.85 -0.72 -0.88
N PRO A 128 -1.86 0.11 -1.24
CA PRO A 128 -2.69 0.81 -0.27
C PRO A 128 -3.48 -0.15 0.63
N TYR A 129 -3.88 -1.32 0.14
CA TYR A 129 -4.66 -2.29 0.92
C TYR A 129 -3.97 -2.72 2.23
N ASN A 130 -2.67 -3.08 2.18
CA ASN A 130 -1.94 -3.41 3.42
C ASN A 130 -1.71 -2.19 4.30
N TYR A 131 -1.49 -1.02 3.68
CA TYR A 131 -1.31 0.22 4.41
C TYR A 131 -2.57 0.58 5.22
N HIS A 132 -3.76 0.45 4.63
CA HIS A 132 -5.03 0.65 5.34
C HIS A 132 -5.21 -0.37 6.47
N ARG A 133 -4.94 -1.66 6.23
CA ARG A 133 -5.00 -2.69 7.28
C ARG A 133 -4.06 -2.41 8.45
N GLN A 134 -2.88 -1.87 8.18
CA GLN A 134 -1.95 -1.47 9.24
C GLN A 134 -2.46 -0.25 10.02
N LYS A 135 -3.07 0.71 9.32
CA LYS A 135 -3.64 1.91 9.94
C LYS A 135 -4.80 1.54 10.87
N GLU A 136 -5.69 0.65 10.44
CA GLU A 136 -6.83 0.15 11.24
C GLU A 136 -6.39 -0.62 12.48
N ARG A 137 -5.38 -1.49 12.38
CA ARG A 137 -4.84 -2.24 13.53
C ARG A 137 -4.23 -1.38 14.62
N THR A 138 -3.83 -0.14 14.31
CA THR A 138 -3.20 0.77 15.29
C THR A 138 -4.23 1.65 16.02
N VAL A 139 -5.54 1.49 15.78
CA VAL A 139 -6.60 2.32 16.39
C VAL A 139 -7.14 1.74 17.72
N HIS A 140 -6.41 0.82 18.36
CA HIS A 140 -6.79 0.25 19.67
C HIS A 140 -5.67 0.40 20.69
#